data_AF-A0A2T0IBS8-F1
#
_entry.id   AF-A0A2T0IBS8-F1
#
_cell.length_a   1.000
_cell.length_b   1.000
_cell.length_c   1.000
_cell.angle_alpha   90.00
_cell.angle_beta   90.00
_cell.angle_gamma   90.00
#
_symmetry.space_group_name_H-M   'P 1'
#
loop_
_entity.id
_entity.type
_entity.pdbx_description
1 polymer ?
#
loop_
_entity_poly.entity_id
_entity_poly.type
_entity_poly.pdbx_seq_one_letter_code
_entity_poly.pdbx_strand_id
1 'polypeptide(L)' 'MRSHAERGNDQMLKPLPGVFCAGEMLDWEAPTGGYLLTGCFASGRAAGLGMLEWLQR' A
#
# COMPACT_ATOMS: atom_id res chain seq x y z
N MET A 1 5.52 8.47 -13.40
CA MET A 1 6.64 7.50 -13.30
C MET A 1 7.47 7.80 -12.04
N ARG A 2 6.94 7.48 -10.84
CA ARG A 2 7.65 7.55 -9.54
C ARG A 2 6.97 6.58 -8.58
N SER A 3 7.27 5.29 -8.69
CA SER A 3 6.20 4.32 -8.39
C SER A 3 6.42 3.38 -7.21
N HIS A 4 7.64 3.31 -6.68
CA HIS A 4 7.95 2.52 -5.47
C HIS A 4 8.92 3.21 -4.49
N ALA A 5 9.75 4.16 -4.97
CA ALA A 5 10.77 4.82 -4.14
C ALA A 5 10.23 5.77 -3.05
N GLU A 6 8.99 6.24 -3.20
CA GLU A 6 8.37 7.23 -2.31
C GLU A 6 7.57 6.60 -1.16
N ARG A 7 7.50 5.26 -1.04
CA ARG A 7 6.82 4.57 0.08
C ARG A 7 7.80 3.98 1.10
N GLY A 8 7.41 4.01 2.37
CA GLY A 8 8.03 3.23 3.45
C GLY A 8 7.67 1.74 3.35
N ASN A 9 8.29 0.90 4.19
CA ASN A 9 8.06 -0.55 4.21
C ASN A 9 6.63 -0.92 4.68
N ASP A 10 5.92 0.05 5.23
CA ASP A 10 4.59 0.02 5.86
C ASP A 10 3.46 0.51 4.96
N GLN A 11 3.72 0.73 3.66
CA GLN A 11 2.80 1.35 2.69
C GLN A 11 2.49 2.85 2.93
N MET A 12 3.20 3.51 3.86
CA MET A 12 3.07 4.95 4.09
C MET A 12 3.81 5.75 3.01
N LEU A 13 3.22 6.85 2.54
CA LEU A 13 3.90 7.81 1.69
C LEU A 13 4.96 8.56 2.50
N LYS A 14 6.24 8.43 2.11
CA LYS A 14 7.35 9.20 2.69
C LYS A 14 7.12 10.72 2.66
N PRO A 15 6.60 11.33 1.57
CA PRO A 15 6.38 12.77 1.54
C PRO A 15 5.15 13.22 2.34
N LEU A 16 4.27 12.31 2.77
CA LEU A 16 3.03 12.64 3.47
C LEU A 16 2.77 11.64 4.62
N PRO A 17 3.43 11.83 5.78
CA PRO A 17 3.27 10.94 6.93
C PRO A 17 1.81 10.85 7.39
N GLY A 18 1.38 9.63 7.75
CA GLY A 18 -0.01 9.32 8.10
C GLY A 18 -0.91 9.01 6.90
N VAL A 19 -0.40 9.12 5.66
CA VAL A 19 -1.13 8.72 4.44
C VAL A 19 -0.55 7.44 3.87
N PHE A 20 -1.42 6.46 3.63
CA PHE A 20 -1.08 5.11 3.19
C PHE A 20 -1.77 4.80 1.86
N CYS A 21 -1.14 3.95 1.04
CA CYS A 21 -1.72 3.48 -0.22
C CYS A 21 -1.85 1.96 -0.22
N ALA A 22 -2.89 1.45 -0.88
CA ALA A 22 -3.12 0.02 -1.06
C ALA A 22 -3.87 -0.25 -2.36
N GLY A 23 -3.86 -1.50 -2.79
CA GLY A 23 -4.59 -1.97 -3.96
C GLY A 23 -4.10 -1.36 -5.27
N GLU A 24 -5.04 -0.99 -6.13
CA GLU A 24 -4.78 -0.48 -7.48
C GLU A 24 -4.11 0.91 -7.46
N MET A 25 -4.20 1.67 -6.35
CA MET A 25 -3.45 2.93 -6.20
C MET A 25 -1.92 2.74 -6.24
N LEU A 26 -1.45 1.50 -6.07
CA LEU A 26 -0.06 1.12 -6.25
C LEU A 26 0.22 0.92 -7.74
N ASP A 27 1.36 1.37 -8.24
CA ASP A 27 1.75 1.19 -9.65
C ASP A 27 2.22 -0.25 -9.90
N TRP A 28 1.26 -1.14 -10.11
CA TRP A 28 1.44 -2.52 -10.51
C TRP A 28 0.25 -2.95 -11.37
N GLU A 29 0.46 -4.00 -12.16
CA GLU A 29 -0.58 -4.54 -13.03
C GLU A 29 -0.95 -5.95 -12.59
N ALA A 30 -2.23 -6.28 -12.68
CA ALA A 30 -2.77 -7.58 -12.32
C ALA A 30 -3.44 -8.23 -13.54
N PRO A 31 -3.23 -9.53 -13.82
CA PRO A 31 -4.06 -10.24 -14.77
C PRO A 31 -5.52 -10.34 -14.27
N THR A 32 -6.45 -10.58 -15.20
CA THR A 32 -7.85 -10.89 -14.84
C THR A 32 -7.94 -12.25 -14.13
N GLY A 33 -9.13 -12.59 -13.60
CA GLY A 33 -9.31 -13.83 -12.83
C GLY A 33 -9.10 -13.66 -11.32
N GLY A 34 -9.28 -12.44 -10.80
CA GLY A 34 -9.30 -12.19 -9.35
C GLY A 34 -7.97 -11.78 -8.73
N TYR A 35 -6.89 -11.69 -9.50
CA TYR A 35 -5.58 -11.25 -8.99
C TYR A 35 -5.59 -9.81 -8.49
N LEU A 36 -6.31 -8.91 -9.17
CA LEU A 36 -6.49 -7.53 -8.70
C LEU A 36 -7.08 -7.50 -7.29
N LEU A 37 -8.19 -8.22 -7.08
CA LEU A 37 -8.85 -8.29 -5.78
C LEU A 37 -7.95 -8.93 -4.72
N THR A 38 -7.25 -10.00 -5.08
CA THR A 38 -6.29 -10.68 -4.19
C THR A 38 -5.19 -9.72 -3.74
N GLY A 39 -4.60 -8.98 -4.69
CA GLY A 39 -3.59 -7.95 -4.43
C GLY A 39 -4.13 -6.80 -3.58
N CYS A 40 -5.35 -6.33 -3.85
CA CYS A 40 -6.03 -5.30 -3.06
C CYS A 40 -6.25 -5.73 -1.61
N PHE A 41 -6.70 -6.96 -1.35
CA PHE A 41 -6.88 -7.43 0.03
C PHE A 41 -5.55 -7.62 0.77
N ALA A 42 -4.53 -8.19 0.10
CA ALA A 42 -3.21 -8.40 0.70
C ALA A 42 -2.53 -7.06 1.06
N SER A 43 -2.53 -6.10 0.13
CA SER A 43 -1.94 -4.77 0.37
C SER A 43 -2.77 -3.92 1.33
N GLY A 44 -4.11 -4.05 1.33
CA GLY A 44 -4.97 -3.42 2.32
C GLY A 44 -4.65 -3.87 3.75
N ARG A 45 -4.44 -5.18 3.94
CA ARG A 45 -3.96 -5.72 5.23
C ARG A 45 -2.60 -5.15 5.62
N ALA A 46 -1.66 -5.06 4.67
CA ALA A 46 -0.32 -4.52 4.93
C ALA A 46 -0.37 -3.04 5.35
N ALA A 47 -1.13 -2.21 4.63
CA ALA A 47 -1.31 -0.80 4.95
C ALA A 47 -2.00 -0.60 6.32
N GLY A 48 -3.00 -1.42 6.64
CA GLY A 48 -3.66 -1.37 7.95
C GLY A 48 -2.72 -1.72 9.11
N LEU A 49 -1.86 -2.73 8.95
CA LEU A 49 -0.83 -3.05 9.94
C LEU A 49 0.20 -1.94 10.10
N GLY A 50 0.64 -1.34 8.98
CA GLY A 50 1.51 -0.17 8.99
C GLY A 50 0.90 1.03 9.72
N MET A 51 -0.40 1.26 9.51
CA MET A 51 -1.15 2.31 10.22
C MET A 51 -1.20 2.07 11.73
N LEU A 52 -1.43 0.83 12.18
CA LEU A 52 -1.43 0.49 13.60
C LEU A 52 -0.06 0.74 14.24
N GLU A 53 1.03 0.33 13.57
CA GLU A 53 2.39 0.60 14.04
C GLU A 53 2.66 2.11 14.12
N TRP A 54 2.22 2.87 13.12
CA TRP A 54 2.39 4.33 13.09
C TRP A 54 1.65 5.03 14.23
N LEU A 55 0.42 4.61 14.55
CA LEU A 55 -0.38 5.17 15.64
C LEU A 55 0.17 4.84 17.04
N GLN A 56 1.02 3.82 17.16
CA GLN A 56 1.65 3.42 18.42
C GLN A 56 2.97 4.15 18.70
N ARG A 57 3.45 4.97 17.76
CA ARG A 57 4.65 5.81 17.90
C ARG A 57 4.28 7.19 18.42
#